data_AF-A0A556QXV1-F1
#
_entry.id   AF-A0A556QXV1-F1
#
_cell.length_a   1.000
_cell.length_b   1.000
_cell.length_c   1.000
_cell.angle_alpha   90.00
_cell.angle_beta   90.00
_cell.angle_gamma   90.00
#
_symmetry.space_group_name_H-M   'P 1'
#
loop_
_entity.id
_entity.type
_entity.pdbx_description
1 polymer ?
#
loop_
_entity_poly.entity_id
_entity_poly.type
_entity_poly.pdbx_seq_one_letter_code
_entity_poly.pdbx_strand_id
1 'polypeptide(L)' 'MTQKDLSISSSCWSGHEFSSVDFGNKRLSKRLLKIANSFSASPECSINQACQDWYQSKAAYRFF' A
#
# COMPACT_ATOMS: atom_id res chain seq x y z
N MET A 1 2.11 24.89 -16.32
CA MET A 1 1.03 24.16 -17.01
C MET A 1 1.26 22.66 -16.84
N THR A 2 0.72 22.08 -15.77
CA THR A 2 0.25 20.69 -15.68
C THR A 2 -0.56 20.61 -14.37
N GLN A 3 -1.85 20.87 -14.48
CA GLN A 3 -2.82 20.43 -13.48
C GLN A 3 -2.71 18.91 -13.39
N LYS A 4 -2.49 18.39 -12.18
CA LYS A 4 -2.85 17.02 -11.84
C LYS A 4 -3.57 17.06 -10.50
N ASP A 5 -4.67 17.81 -10.48
CA ASP A 5 -5.80 17.45 -9.65
C ASP A 5 -6.34 16.11 -10.19
N LEU A 6 -5.83 15.02 -9.64
CA LEU A 6 -6.63 13.81 -9.52
C LEU A 6 -6.97 13.67 -8.05
N SER A 7 -8.05 14.35 -7.69
CA SER A 7 -8.90 14.02 -6.55
C SER A 7 -9.51 12.62 -6.74
N ILE A 8 -8.69 11.58 -6.81
CA ILE A 8 -9.15 10.26 -6.43
C ILE A 8 -8.90 10.20 -4.93
N SER A 9 -9.90 10.64 -4.18
CA SER A 9 -10.15 10.09 -2.85
C SER A 9 -10.36 8.59 -3.03
N SER A 10 -9.24 7.88 -3.18
CA SER A 10 -9.15 6.44 -3.18
C SER A 10 -9.47 6.05 -1.75
N SER A 11 -10.75 5.82 -1.50
CA SER A 11 -11.10 4.76 -0.57
C SER A 11 -10.42 3.50 -1.12
N CYS A 12 -9.22 3.23 -0.58
CA CYS A 12 -8.24 2.23 -0.99
C CYS A 12 -8.88 1.05 -1.74
N TRP A 13 -8.59 0.89 -3.04
CA TRP A 13 -8.89 -0.36 -3.74
C TRP A 13 -8.36 -1.56 -2.93
N SER A 14 -7.16 -1.41 -2.35
CA SER A 14 -6.57 -2.37 -1.41
C SER A 14 -7.44 -2.67 -0.17
N GLY A 15 -8.19 -1.69 0.33
CA GLY A 15 -9.12 -1.82 1.45
C GLY A 15 -10.30 -2.73 1.13
N HIS A 16 -10.84 -2.59 -0.07
CA HIS A 16 -11.91 -3.45 -0.56
C HIS A 16 -11.37 -4.85 -0.84
N GLU A 17 -10.28 -4.97 -1.61
CA GLU A 17 -9.72 -6.25 -2.03
C GLU A 17 -9.29 -7.12 -0.85
N PHE A 18 -8.64 -6.52 0.15
CA PHE A 18 -8.16 -7.23 1.33
C PHE A 18 -9.13 -7.19 2.53
N SER A 19 -10.38 -6.76 2.31
CA SER A 19 -11.40 -6.71 3.38
C SER A 19 -11.72 -8.07 3.99
N SER A 20 -11.65 -9.14 3.19
CA SER A 20 -11.90 -10.52 3.62
C SER A 20 -10.66 -11.24 4.17
N VAL A 21 -9.50 -10.58 4.19
CA VAL A 21 -8.25 -11.18 4.67
C VAL A 21 -8.12 -10.98 6.17
N ASP A 22 -8.24 -12.07 6.92
CA ASP A 22 -7.99 -12.08 8.36
C ASP A 22 -6.69 -12.83 8.69
N PHE A 23 -5.71 -12.09 9.20
CA PHE A 23 -4.45 -12.64 9.71
C PHE A 23 -4.50 -12.95 11.22
N GLY A 24 -5.67 -12.82 11.86
CA GLY A 24 -5.84 -12.91 13.32
C GLY A 24 -5.23 -11.73 14.08
N ASN A 25 -4.52 -10.83 13.40
CA ASN A 25 -3.88 -9.66 13.98
C ASN A 25 -4.16 -8.41 13.13
N LYS A 26 -4.94 -7.48 13.70
CA LYS A 26 -5.30 -6.19 13.08
C LYS A 26 -4.08 -5.38 12.63
N ARG A 27 -2.91 -5.54 13.26
CA ARG A 27 -1.68 -4.85 12.86
C ARG A 27 -1.14 -5.36 11.52
N LEU A 28 -1.25 -6.67 11.27
CA LEU A 28 -0.84 -7.27 9.99
C LEU A 28 -1.78 -6.86 8.86
N SER A 29 -3.10 -6.87 9.09
CA SER A 29 -4.06 -6.39 8.09
C SER A 29 -3.82 -4.92 7.74
N LYS A 30 -3.61 -4.05 8.74
CA LYS A 30 -3.22 -2.64 8.50
C LYS A 30 -1.92 -2.51 7.72
N ARG A 31 -0.94 -3.39 7.97
CA ARG A 31 0.35 -3.37 7.27
C ARG A 31 0.20 -3.80 5.82
N LEU A 32 -0.59 -4.85 5.54
CA LEU A 32 -0.93 -5.29 4.18
C LEU A 32 -1.57 -4.14 3.39
N LEU A 33 -2.58 -3.48 3.98
CA LEU A 33 -3.26 -2.36 3.34
C LEU A 33 -2.30 -1.23 2.95
N LYS A 34 -1.34 -0.91 3.82
CA LYS A 34 -0.31 0.10 3.51
C LYS A 34 0.58 -0.32 2.34
N ILE A 35 1.10 -1.54 2.36
CA ILE A 35 1.98 -2.06 1.29
C ILE A 35 1.22 -2.09 -0.04
N ALA A 36 -0.01 -2.63 -0.03
CA ALA A 36 -0.85 -2.71 -1.22
C ALA A 36 -1.20 -1.33 -1.77
N ASN A 37 -1.47 -0.34 -0.91
CA ASN A 37 -1.71 1.02 -1.34
C ASN A 37 -0.46 1.61 -2.03
N SER A 38 0.72 1.45 -1.43
CA SER A 38 2.00 1.88 -2.02
C SER A 38 2.27 1.24 -3.38
N PHE A 39 1.98 -0.05 -3.54
CA PHE A 39 2.17 -0.75 -4.81
C PHE A 39 1.12 -0.35 -5.85
N SER A 40 -0.12 -0.13 -5.44
CA SER A 40 -1.18 0.31 -6.36
C SER A 40 -0.91 1.71 -6.93
N ALA A 41 -0.19 2.56 -6.19
CA ALA A 41 0.21 3.88 -6.66
C ALA A 41 1.34 3.82 -7.71
N SER A 42 2.22 2.81 -7.63
CA SER A 42 3.41 2.69 -8.47
C SER A 42 3.74 1.21 -8.78
N PRO A 43 2.93 0.52 -9.62
CA PRO A 43 3.06 -0.91 -9.85
C PRO A 43 4.36 -1.30 -10.59
N GLU A 44 4.93 -0.39 -11.36
CA GLU A 44 6.19 -0.61 -12.11
C GLU A 44 7.44 -0.37 -11.25
N CYS A 45 7.28 0.20 -10.05
CA CYS A 45 8.40 0.50 -9.17
C CYS A 45 8.80 -0.73 -8.35
N SER A 46 10.11 -0.85 -8.07
CA SER A 46 10.59 -1.85 -7.12
C SER A 46 10.03 -1.57 -5.71
N ILE A 47 10.03 -2.58 -4.83
CA ILE A 47 9.54 -2.45 -3.44
C ILE A 47 10.17 -1.24 -2.73
N ASN A 48 11.46 -0.99 -2.94
CA ASN A 48 12.18 0.14 -2.35
C ASN A 48 11.77 1.49 -2.94
N GLN A 49 11.32 1.54 -4.19
CA GLN A 49 10.88 2.76 -4.87
C GLN A 49 9.40 3.04 -4.64
N ALA A 50 8.58 2.00 -4.49
CA ALA A 50 7.15 2.12 -4.18
C ALA A 50 6.90 2.52 -2.71
N CYS A 51 7.76 2.09 -1.78
CA CYS A 51 7.70 2.49 -0.39
C CYS A 51 8.48 3.80 -0.15
N GLN A 52 7.78 4.85 0.31
CA GLN A 52 8.38 6.18 0.49
C GLN A 52 9.37 6.28 1.66
N ASP A 53 9.25 5.40 2.66
CA ASP A 53 10.10 5.38 3.85
C ASP A 53 10.86 4.06 3.97
N TRP A 54 12.08 4.14 4.50
CA TRP A 54 12.88 2.96 4.86
C TRP A 54 12.13 1.97 5.75
N TYR A 55 11.34 2.48 6.70
CA TYR A 55 10.55 1.66 7.62
C TYR A 55 9.48 0.87 6.87
N GLN A 56 8.87 1.48 5.84
CA GLN A 56 7.87 0.83 5.00
C GLN A 56 8.51 -0.26 4.13
N SER A 57 9.67 0.02 3.51
CA SER A 57 10.39 -0.98 2.71
C SER A 57 10.79 -2.18 3.57
N LYS A 58 11.35 -1.94 4.76
CA LYS A 58 11.69 -3.01 5.71
C LYS A 58 10.43 -3.77 6.18
N ALA A 59 9.32 -3.08 6.39
CA ALA A 59 8.06 -3.70 6.78
C ALA A 59 7.49 -4.59 5.66
N ALA A 60 7.64 -4.19 4.39
CA ALA A 60 7.26 -4.98 3.23
C ALA A 60 8.10 -6.26 3.12
N TYR A 61 9.44 -6.16 3.24
CA TYR A 61 10.33 -7.33 3.26
C TYR A 61 10.11 -8.26 4.44
N ARG A 62 9.58 -7.77 5.57
CA ARG A 62 9.20 -8.63 6.72
C ARG A 62 7.77 -9.18 6.61
N PHE A 63 7.04 -8.83 5.56
CA PHE A 63 5.67 -9.29 5.34
C PHE A 63 5.61 -10.43 4.34
N PHE A 64 6.39 -10.33 3.26
CA PHE A 64 6.71 -11.45 2.37
C PHE A 64 7.70 -12.41 3.04
#